data_AF-B0NGT5-F1
#
_entry.id   AF-B0NGT5-F1
#
_cell.length_a   1.000
_cell.length_b   1.000
_cell.length_c   1.000
_cell.angle_alpha   90.00
_cell.angle_beta   90.00
_cell.angle_gamma   90.00
#
_symmetry.space_group_name_H-M   'P 1'
#
loop_
_entity.id
_entity.type
_entity.pdbx_description
1 polymer ?
#
loop_
_entity_poly.entity_id
_entity_poly.type
_entity_poly.pdbx_seq_one_letter_code
_entity_poly.pdbx_strand_id
1 'polypeptide(L)' 'MRLFERGSAAEEDIYRRLSFDPQCNTLIEEIAQARQEIEDAYNNFQNASDPDLIDCYIYKGNAAWKRYRFLLRQAKMIS' A
#
# COMPACT_ATOMS: atom_id res chain seq x y z
N MET A 1 20.03 -1.96 -23.89
CA MET A 1 19.99 -1.40 -22.52
C MET A 1 19.04 -2.24 -21.68
N ARG A 2 19.54 -3.07 -20.76
CA ARG A 2 18.73 -3.73 -19.71
C ARG A 2 19.05 -3.00 -18.41
N LEU A 3 18.33 -1.92 -18.13
CA LEU A 3 18.71 -0.99 -17.07
C LEU A 3 18.07 -1.25 -15.72
N PHE A 4 16.99 -2.03 -15.59
CA PHE A 4 16.41 -2.34 -14.28
C PHE A 4 15.68 -3.68 -14.27
N GLU A 5 16.40 -4.79 -14.22
CA GLU A 5 15.84 -6.00 -13.61
C GLU A 5 15.91 -5.79 -12.09
N ARG A 6 14.92 -5.04 -11.56
CA ARG A 6 14.80 -4.80 -10.11
C ARG A 6 14.41 -6.13 -9.47
N GLY A 7 15.40 -6.89 -9.05
CA GLY A 7 15.21 -8.20 -8.44
C GLY A 7 14.22 -8.12 -7.27
N SER A 8 13.23 -9.01 -7.29
CA SER A 8 12.20 -9.22 -6.26
C SER A 8 12.78 -9.23 -4.83
N ALA A 9 14.02 -9.69 -4.67
CA ALA A 9 14.73 -9.80 -3.40
C ALA A 9 14.96 -8.47 -2.67
N ALA A 10 15.15 -7.35 -3.39
CA ALA A 10 15.37 -6.04 -2.75
C ALA A 10 14.09 -5.50 -2.08
N GLU A 11 12.91 -5.84 -2.61
CA GLU A 11 11.64 -5.47 -1.98
C GLU A 11 11.39 -6.34 -0.73
N GLU A 12 11.64 -7.64 -0.81
CA GLU A 12 11.43 -8.59 0.31
C GLU A 12 12.26 -8.23 1.56
N ASP A 13 13.51 -7.79 1.39
CA ASP A 13 14.39 -7.46 2.50
C ASP A 13 13.99 -6.14 3.22
N ILE A 14 13.39 -5.19 2.48
CA ILE A 14 12.79 -3.97 3.04
C ILE A 14 11.59 -4.33 3.92
N TYR A 15 10.74 -5.25 3.46
CA TYR A 15 9.56 -5.68 4.19
C TYR A 15 9.88 -6.45 5.48
N ARG A 16 11.00 -7.18 5.51
CA ARG A 16 11.47 -7.88 6.70
C ARG A 16 12.00 -6.92 7.78
N ARG A 17 12.55 -5.76 7.39
CA ARG A 17 13.03 -4.71 8.31
C ARG A 17 11.93 -3.80 8.85
N LEU A 18 10.85 -3.62 8.09
CA LEU A 18 9.66 -2.82 8.47
C LEU A 18 8.58 -3.67 9.15
N SER A 19 8.89 -4.92 9.52
CA SER A 19 7.92 -5.87 10.09
C SER A 19 7.18 -5.24 11.26
N PHE A 20 5.86 -5.16 11.11
CA PHE A 20 4.96 -4.53 12.06
C PHE A 20 4.75 -5.44 13.27
N ASP A 21 4.49 -4.85 14.45
CA ASP A 21 4.32 -5.58 15.72
C ASP A 21 3.18 -6.62 15.59
N PRO A 22 3.36 -7.90 15.99
CA PRO A 22 2.50 -9.03 15.59
C PRO A 22 1.13 -9.11 16.29
N GLN A 23 0.54 -8.01 16.76
CA GLN A 23 -0.82 -8.08 17.26
C GLN A 23 -1.76 -8.37 16.07
N CYS A 24 -2.17 -9.62 15.88
CA CYS A 24 -2.98 -10.05 14.73
C CYS A 24 -4.27 -9.23 14.55
N ASN A 25 -4.83 -8.67 15.63
CA ASN A 25 -5.96 -7.75 15.55
C ASN A 25 -5.59 -6.43 14.85
N THR A 26 -4.41 -5.86 15.14
CA THR A 26 -3.96 -4.62 14.51
C THR A 26 -3.65 -4.82 13.03
N LEU A 27 -3.11 -5.97 12.62
CA LEU A 27 -2.80 -6.24 11.21
C LEU A 27 -4.06 -6.30 10.34
N ILE A 28 -5.11 -6.98 10.79
CA ILE A 28 -6.38 -7.07 10.04
C ILE A 28 -7.05 -5.69 9.97
N GLU A 29 -7.03 -4.93 11.07
CA GLU A 29 -7.52 -3.55 11.11
C GLU A 29 -6.74 -2.64 10.15
N GLU A 30 -5.41 -2.74 10.11
CA GLU A 30 -4.57 -1.98 9.17
C GLU A 30 -4.88 -2.33 7.71
N ILE A 31 -5.15 -3.61 7.40
CA ILE A 31 -5.53 -4.05 6.05
C ILE A 31 -6.87 -3.43 5.66
N ALA A 32 -7.84 -3.44 6.57
CA ALA A 32 -9.16 -2.84 6.35
C ALA A 32 -9.04 -1.33 6.14
N GLN A 33 -8.24 -0.65 6.98
CA GLN A 33 -7.98 0.78 6.88
C GLN A 33 -7.31 1.14 5.55
N ALA A 34 -6.27 0.40 5.14
CA ALA A 34 -5.61 0.63 3.86
C ALA A 34 -6.57 0.40 2.68
N ARG A 35 -7.51 -0.55 2.77
CA ARG A 35 -8.54 -0.75 1.75
C ARG A 35 -9.51 0.42 1.67
N GLN A 36 -9.96 0.92 2.82
CA GLN A 36 -10.82 2.09 2.88
C GLN A 36 -10.13 3.33 2.29
N GLU A 37 -8.85 3.56 2.62
CA GLU A 37 -8.07 4.67 2.06
C GLU A 37 -7.95 4.60 0.52
N ILE A 38 -7.85 3.39 -0.06
CA ILE A 38 -7.87 3.20 -1.52
C ILE A 38 -9.23 3.58 -2.10
N GLU A 39 -10.32 3.09 -1.50
CA GLU A 39 -11.69 3.38 -1.92
C GLU A 39 -11.99 4.89 -1.82
N ASP A 40 -11.60 5.53 -0.72
CA ASP A 40 -11.76 6.97 -0.51
C ASP A 40 -10.94 7.79 -1.52
N ALA A 41 -9.69 7.42 -1.77
CA ALA A 41 -8.87 8.10 -2.77
C ALA A 41 -9.49 7.96 -4.18
N TYR A 42 -10.03 6.79 -4.51
CA TYR A 42 -10.70 6.55 -5.79
C TYR A 42 -11.99 7.37 -5.93
N ASN A 43 -12.84 7.38 -4.89
CA ASN A 43 -14.08 8.16 -4.87
C ASN A 43 -13.79 9.66 -4.99
N ASN A 44 -12.78 10.16 -4.27
CA ASN A 44 -12.40 11.56 -4.35
C ASN A 44 -11.78 11.92 -5.70
N PHE A 45 -10.97 11.03 -6.29
CA PHE A 45 -10.43 11.20 -7.63
C PHE A 45 -11.54 11.35 -8.69
N GLN A 46 -12.58 10.51 -8.62
CA GLN A 46 -13.71 10.59 -9.57
C GLN A 46 -14.49 11.91 -9.49
N ASN A 47 -14.53 12.53 -8.31
CA ASN A 47 -15.27 13.77 -8.07
C ASN A 47 -14.38 15.02 -8.15
N ALA A 48 -13.07 14.87 -8.26
CA ALA A 48 -12.13 15.98 -8.34
C ALA A 48 -12.08 16.57 -9.76
N SER A 49 -12.14 17.89 -9.86
CA SER A 49 -11.93 18.64 -11.11
C SER A 49 -10.64 19.47 -11.11
N ASP A 50 -10.07 19.68 -9.93
CA ASP A 50 -8.81 20.41 -9.74
C ASP A 50 -7.62 19.48 -10.07
N PRO A 51 -6.73 19.88 -11.01
CA PRO A 51 -5.59 19.05 -11.42
C PRO A 51 -4.64 18.64 -10.27
N ASP A 52 -4.39 19.53 -9.31
CA ASP A 52 -3.51 19.24 -8.18
C ASP A 52 -4.17 18.24 -7.21
N LEU A 53 -5.49 18.34 -7.04
CA LEU A 53 -6.25 17.36 -6.25
C LEU A 53 -6.31 16.00 -6.94
N ILE A 54 -6.48 15.96 -8.26
CA ILE A 54 -6.44 14.73 -9.07
C ILE A 54 -5.11 14.01 -8.84
N ASP A 55 -3.99 14.71 -8.99
CA ASP A 55 -2.66 14.15 -8.73
C ASP A 55 -2.50 13.69 -7.28
N CYS A 56 -2.95 14.51 -6.32
CA CYS A 56 -2.94 14.17 -4.90
C CYS A 56 -3.66 12.84 -4.61
N TYR A 57 -4.85 12.62 -5.19
CA TYR A 57 -5.60 11.38 -5.01
C TYR A 57 -4.96 10.18 -5.72
N ILE A 58 -4.34 10.38 -6.89
CA ILE A 58 -3.55 9.33 -7.55
C ILE A 58 -2.39 8.89 -6.64
N TYR A 59 -1.63 9.83 -6.09
CA TYR A 59 -0.49 9.51 -5.22
C TYR A 59 -0.95 8.88 -3.91
N LYS A 60 -2.02 9.39 -3.29
CA LYS A 60 -2.61 8.81 -2.07
C LYS A 60 -3.10 7.38 -2.28
N GLY A 61 -3.88 7.15 -3.34
CA GLY A 61 -4.37 5.80 -3.69
C GLY A 61 -3.23 4.83 -3.94
N ASN A 62 -2.19 5.25 -4.67
CA ASN A 62 -0.99 4.42 -4.90
C ASN A 62 -0.20 4.13 -3.62
N ALA A 63 -0.10 5.09 -2.69
CA ALA A 63 0.55 4.89 -1.40
C ALA A 63 -0.23 3.87 -0.54
N ALA A 64 -1.55 4.05 -0.44
CA ALA A 64 -2.44 3.13 0.26
C ALA A 64 -2.40 1.71 -0.35
N TRP A 65 -2.36 1.59 -1.68
CA TRP A 65 -2.23 0.30 -2.37
C TRP A 65 -0.91 -0.41 -2.09
N LYS A 66 0.21 0.32 -2.05
CA LYS A 66 1.52 -0.23 -1.65
C LYS A 66 1.49 -0.72 -0.20
N ARG A 67 0.88 0.05 0.71
CA ARG A 67 0.70 -0.34 2.11
C ARG A 67 -0.16 -1.60 2.23
N TYR A 68 -1.31 -1.64 1.56
CA TYR A 68 -2.20 -2.81 1.52
C TYR A 68 -1.46 -4.07 1.03
N ARG A 69 -0.71 -3.97 -0.08
CA ARG A 69 0.06 -5.10 -0.62
C ARG A 69 1.14 -5.58 0.34
N PHE A 70 1.79 -4.67 1.07
CA PHE A 70 2.75 -5.02 2.11
C PHE A 70 2.09 -5.77 3.28
N LEU A 71 0.98 -5.25 3.79
CA LEU A 71 0.25 -5.86 4.90
C LEU A 71 -0.28 -7.26 4.54
N LEU A 72 -0.78 -7.45 3.31
CA LEU A 72 -1.17 -8.78 2.82
C LEU A 72 0.00 -9.77 2.74
N ARG A 73 1.21 -9.31 2.39
CA ARG A 73 2.40 -10.16 2.40
C ARG A 73 2.78 -10.54 3.83
N GLN A 74 2.73 -9.60 4.77
CA GLN A 74 2.96 -9.89 6.19
C GLN A 74 1.94 -10.90 6.75
N ALA A 75 0.65 -10.72 6.45
CA ALA A 75 -0.40 -11.65 6.89
C ALA A 75 -0.14 -13.10 6.40
N LYS A 76 0.36 -13.25 5.18
CA LYS A 76 0.79 -14.56 4.63
C LYS A 76 2.05 -15.14 5.27
N MET A 77 2.91 -14.33 5.88
CA MET A 77 4.11 -14.79 6.58
C MET A 77 3.81 -15.23 8.02
N ILE A 78 2.72 -14.73 8.60
CA ILE A 78 2.27 -15.07 9.96
C ILE A 78 1.30 -16.27 9.95
N SER A 79 0.55 -16.45 8.86
CA SER A 79 -0.26 -17.65 8.55
C SER A 79 0.61 -18.86 8.22
#